data_AF-A0A2P8GLI3-F1
#
_entry.id   AF-A0A2P8GLI3-F1
#
_cell.length_a   1.000
_cell.length_b   1.000
_cell.length_c   1.000
_cell.angle_alpha   90.00
_cell.angle_beta   90.00
_cell.angle_gamma   90.00
#
_symmetry.space_group_name_H-M   'P 1'
#
loop_
_entity.id
_entity.type
_entity.pdbx_description
1 polymer ?
#
loop_
_entity_poly.entity_id
_entity_poly.type
_entity_poly.pdbx_seq_one_letter_code
_entity_poly.pdbx_strand_id
1 'polypeptide(L)'
;MDTQQPLAGSATGTFLATEPSKAKIKTQSIRLLASGLMGQLSSKEPLVSLRKSGDFQNCYDVNLHMYLPDHARNVHLDENISDCGTIEIWNGPIEVRDVNILYDNPAGHPEIYAYSLWEIKFRYCVEGREMPAIRVRYVIGDPETTNGTVTSVEKT
;
A
#
# COMPACT_ATOMS: atom_id res chain seq x y z
N MET A 1 -3.47 -60.56 -21.57
CA MET A 1 -4.08 -59.48 -20.78
C MET A 1 -2.90 -58.69 -20.24
N ASP A 2 -2.48 -57.67 -20.99
CA ASP A 2 -1.37 -56.79 -20.63
C ASP A 2 -1.88 -55.36 -20.70
N THR A 3 -2.07 -54.75 -19.54
CA THR A 3 -2.43 -53.34 -19.37
C THR A 3 -1.15 -52.50 -19.46
N GLN A 4 -0.94 -51.85 -20.60
CA GLN A 4 0.06 -50.79 -20.73
C GLN A 4 -0.39 -49.56 -19.94
N GLN A 5 0.41 -49.16 -18.96
CA GLN A 5 0.31 -47.87 -18.28
C GLN A 5 0.60 -46.73 -19.27
N PRO A 6 -0.15 -45.61 -19.24
CA PRO A 6 0.24 -44.43 -19.99
C PRO A 6 1.43 -43.76 -19.29
N LEU A 7 2.51 -43.56 -20.06
CA LEU A 7 3.65 -42.73 -19.69
C LEU A 7 3.14 -41.32 -19.33
N ALA A 8 3.46 -40.86 -18.12
CA ALA A 8 3.18 -39.51 -17.67
C ALA A 8 3.88 -38.51 -18.61
N GLY A 9 3.09 -37.85 -19.47
CA GLY A 9 3.55 -36.73 -20.27
C GLY A 9 3.90 -35.57 -19.34
N SER A 10 5.16 -35.14 -19.34
CA SER A 10 5.60 -33.93 -18.67
C SER A 10 4.89 -32.72 -19.29
N ALA A 11 3.90 -32.18 -18.59
CA ALA A 11 3.29 -30.91 -18.97
C ALA A 11 4.33 -29.81 -18.74
N THR A 12 4.97 -29.38 -19.82
CA THR A 12 5.91 -28.26 -19.79
C THR A 12 5.09 -26.97 -19.72
N GLY A 13 4.72 -26.57 -18.50
CA GLY A 13 4.08 -25.29 -18.24
C GLY A 13 5.04 -24.16 -18.62
N THR A 14 4.67 -23.34 -19.61
CA THR A 14 5.40 -22.13 -19.93
C THR A 14 5.05 -21.09 -18.87
N PHE A 15 5.97 -20.80 -17.96
CA PHE A 15 5.83 -19.66 -17.05
C PHE A 15 6.20 -18.40 -17.83
N LEU A 16 5.21 -17.57 -18.16
CA LEU A 16 5.49 -16.18 -18.53
C LEU A 16 5.96 -15.50 -17.25
N ALA A 17 7.26 -15.20 -17.17
CA ALA A 17 7.79 -14.37 -16.11
C ALA A 17 7.13 -12.99 -16.24
N THR A 18 6.27 -12.63 -15.28
CA THR A 18 5.69 -11.29 -15.20
C THR A 18 6.84 -10.30 -15.18
N GLU A 19 6.85 -9.33 -16.10
CA GLU A 19 7.91 -8.32 -16.10
C GLU A 19 7.99 -7.64 -14.73
N PRO A 20 9.20 -7.44 -14.19
CA PRO A 20 9.37 -6.81 -12.88
C PRO A 20 8.81 -5.39 -12.91
N SER A 21 7.85 -5.13 -12.03
CA SER A 21 7.23 -3.83 -11.87
C SER A 21 7.96 -3.05 -10.78
N LYS A 22 8.82 -2.13 -11.18
CA LYS A 22 9.58 -1.30 -10.24
C LYS A 22 8.87 0.02 -10.03
N ALA A 23 8.81 0.48 -8.80
CA ALA A 23 8.27 1.80 -8.50
C ALA A 23 9.04 2.46 -7.38
N LYS A 24 9.27 3.77 -7.52
CA LYS A 24 9.98 4.58 -6.55
C LYS A 24 9.25 5.88 -6.27
N ILE A 25 9.23 6.28 -5.01
CA ILE A 25 8.80 7.61 -4.60
C ILE A 25 9.86 8.61 -5.07
N LYS A 26 9.44 9.66 -5.77
CA LYS A 26 10.31 10.74 -6.29
C LYS A 26 10.30 11.96 -5.41
N THR A 27 9.16 12.26 -4.81
CA THR A 27 8.97 13.41 -3.92
C THR A 27 8.01 13.03 -2.81
N GLN A 28 8.25 13.55 -1.61
CA GLN A 28 7.36 13.40 -0.48
C GLN A 28 7.28 14.71 0.32
N SER A 29 6.11 14.96 0.90
CA SER A 29 5.83 16.05 1.82
C SER A 29 4.95 15.49 2.92
N ILE A 30 5.38 15.63 4.17
CA ILE A 30 4.69 15.13 5.36
C ILE A 30 4.38 16.32 6.26
N ARG A 31 3.12 16.45 6.67
CA ARG A 31 2.67 17.58 7.47
C ARG A 31 1.67 17.14 8.54
N LEU A 32 1.86 17.63 9.77
CA LEU A 32 0.86 17.60 10.82
C LEU A 32 -0.21 18.67 10.56
N LEU A 33 -1.48 18.29 10.45
CA LEU A 33 -2.60 19.20 10.21
C LEU A 33 -3.30 19.62 11.51
N ALA A 34 -3.52 18.68 12.42
CA ALA A 34 -4.15 18.92 13.72
C ALA A 34 -3.65 17.90 14.75
N SER A 35 -3.53 18.31 16.03
CA SER A 35 -2.98 17.47 17.10
C SER A 35 -3.90 17.37 18.31
N GLY A 36 -3.77 16.31 19.10
CA GLY A 36 -4.48 16.17 20.38
C GLY A 36 -5.96 15.83 20.24
N LEU A 37 -6.38 15.19 19.14
CA LEU A 37 -7.76 14.78 18.90
C LEU A 37 -8.08 13.56 19.78
N MET A 38 -9.06 13.69 20.68
CA MET A 38 -9.41 12.63 21.64
C MET A 38 -10.06 11.40 20.98
N GLY A 39 -9.71 10.23 21.49
CA GLY A 39 -9.93 8.93 20.87
C GLY A 39 -11.37 8.40 20.94
N GLN A 40 -12.09 8.54 19.83
CA GLN A 40 -13.07 7.57 19.32
C GLN A 40 -13.24 7.82 17.81
N LEU A 41 -12.15 7.72 17.06
CA LEU A 41 -12.21 7.76 15.61
C LEU A 41 -12.72 6.41 15.11
N SER A 42 -13.86 6.41 14.42
CA SER A 42 -14.54 5.20 13.93
C SER A 42 -13.73 4.45 12.87
N SER A 43 -12.73 5.09 12.26
CA SER A 43 -11.76 4.43 11.38
C SER A 43 -10.36 5.03 11.57
N LYS A 44 -9.38 4.14 11.74
CA LYS A 44 -7.94 4.48 11.71
C LYS A 44 -7.36 4.32 10.31
N GLU A 45 -8.15 3.88 9.34
CA GLU A 45 -7.69 3.65 7.98
C GLU A 45 -7.33 4.99 7.30
N PRO A 46 -6.25 5.05 6.52
CA PRO A 46 -5.87 6.26 5.80
C PRO A 46 -6.88 6.55 4.68
N LEU A 47 -7.30 7.79 4.56
CA LEU A 47 -8.03 8.25 3.38
C LEU A 47 -7.03 8.52 2.27
N VAL A 48 -7.14 7.75 1.18
CA VAL A 48 -6.19 7.78 0.06
C VAL A 48 -6.89 8.33 -1.17
N SER A 49 -6.29 9.34 -1.80
CA SER A 49 -6.65 9.76 -3.15
C SER A 49 -5.45 9.54 -4.08
N LEU A 50 -5.69 8.86 -5.20
CA LEU A 50 -4.70 8.53 -6.21
C LEU A 50 -5.13 9.09 -7.56
N ARG A 51 -4.23 9.83 -8.22
CA ARG A 51 -4.45 10.32 -9.58
C ARG A 51 -3.22 10.13 -10.43
N LYS A 52 -3.42 9.95 -11.74
CA LYS A 52 -2.31 10.00 -12.70
C LYS A 52 -1.78 11.43 -12.77
N SER A 53 -0.46 11.58 -12.76
CA SER A 53 0.19 12.89 -12.89
C SER A 53 -0.02 13.42 -14.30
N GLY A 54 -0.50 14.66 -14.42
CA GLY A 54 -0.64 15.33 -15.72
C GLY A 54 0.70 15.74 -16.33
N ASP A 55 1.71 15.94 -15.49
CA ASP A 55 3.01 16.50 -15.89
C ASP A 55 4.03 15.40 -16.27
N PHE A 56 3.81 14.15 -15.84
CA PHE A 56 4.79 13.08 -15.98
C PHE A 56 4.12 11.75 -16.36
N GLN A 57 4.61 11.15 -17.44
CA GLN A 57 4.15 9.84 -17.89
C GLN A 57 4.47 8.75 -16.86
N ASN A 58 3.53 7.84 -16.63
CA ASN A 58 3.62 6.71 -15.68
C ASN A 58 3.96 7.11 -14.24
N CYS A 59 3.67 8.36 -13.88
CA CYS A 59 3.76 8.84 -12.50
C CYS A 59 2.37 9.13 -11.95
N TYR A 60 2.26 9.01 -10.64
CA TYR A 60 1.01 9.12 -9.91
C TYR A 60 1.22 10.05 -8.72
N ASP A 61 0.29 10.99 -8.55
CA ASP A 61 0.23 11.85 -7.38
C ASP A 61 -0.72 11.20 -6.37
N VAL A 62 -0.25 11.07 -5.13
CA VAL A 62 -1.00 10.47 -4.03
C VAL A 62 -1.10 11.47 -2.90
N ASN A 63 -2.30 11.59 -2.33
CA ASN A 63 -2.54 12.32 -1.09
C ASN A 63 -3.17 11.38 -0.05
N LEU A 64 -2.60 11.37 1.14
CA LEU A 64 -3.01 10.56 2.27
C LEU A 64 -3.43 11.47 3.42
N HIS A 65 -4.61 11.24 3.98
CA HIS A 65 -4.98 11.79 5.28
C HIS A 65 -5.15 10.65 6.27
N MET A 66 -4.48 10.74 7.42
CA MET A 66 -4.46 9.64 8.37
C MET A 66 -4.31 10.10 9.80
N TYR A 67 -4.78 9.26 10.72
CA TYR A 67 -4.65 9.49 12.14
C TYR A 67 -3.52 8.63 12.71
N LEU A 68 -2.52 9.27 13.29
CA LEU A 68 -1.42 8.61 13.99
C LEU A 68 -1.48 8.98 15.48
N PRO A 69 -1.04 8.09 16.39
CA PRO A 69 -0.88 8.45 17.79
C PRO A 69 0.04 9.67 17.94
N ASP A 70 -0.23 10.56 18.90
CA ASP A 70 0.57 11.78 19.11
C ASP A 70 2.05 11.51 19.41
N HIS A 71 2.37 10.30 19.88
CA HIS A 71 3.72 9.87 20.16
C HIS A 71 4.43 9.23 18.96
N ALA A 72 3.79 9.12 17.80
CA ALA A 72 4.41 8.61 16.58
C ALA A 72 5.62 9.50 16.21
N ARG A 73 6.78 8.87 16.06
CA ARG A 73 8.03 9.54 15.66
C ARG A 73 8.51 9.00 14.32
N ASN A 74 9.36 9.78 13.65
CA ASN A 74 10.00 9.38 12.41
C ASN A 74 9.01 8.87 11.36
N VAL A 75 7.89 9.57 11.16
CA VAL A 75 6.89 9.19 10.15
C VAL A 75 7.50 9.36 8.76
N HIS A 76 7.55 8.29 7.98
CA HIS A 76 8.03 8.29 6.60
C HIS A 76 7.37 7.18 5.77
N LEU A 77 7.58 7.25 4.46
CA LEU A 77 7.21 6.18 3.52
C LEU A 77 8.46 5.40 3.12
N ASP A 78 8.30 4.11 2.81
CA ASP A 78 9.34 3.35 2.11
C ASP A 78 9.55 3.96 0.70
N GLU A 79 10.81 4.30 0.37
CA GLU A 79 11.14 4.87 -0.94
C GLU A 79 10.95 3.86 -2.07
N ASN A 80 11.12 2.57 -1.77
CA ASN A 80 10.94 1.48 -2.71
C ASN A 80 9.57 0.82 -2.51
N ILE A 81 8.65 1.13 -3.39
CA ILE A 81 7.29 0.56 -3.39
C ILE A 81 7.11 -0.45 -4.53
N SER A 82 8.16 -1.21 -4.86
CA SER A 82 8.11 -2.20 -5.93
C SER A 82 7.27 -3.42 -5.57
N ASP A 83 7.01 -3.64 -4.28
CA ASP A 83 6.21 -4.75 -3.78
C ASP A 83 4.79 -4.69 -4.33
N CYS A 84 4.42 -5.76 -5.02
CA CYS A 84 3.10 -5.95 -5.62
C CYS A 84 2.55 -7.32 -5.19
N GLY A 85 1.23 -7.42 -5.10
CA GLY A 85 0.58 -8.68 -4.80
C GLY A 85 -0.88 -8.66 -5.19
N THR A 86 -1.49 -9.85 -5.20
CA THR A 86 -2.93 -9.99 -5.36
C THR A 86 -3.55 -10.00 -3.98
N ILE A 87 -4.61 -9.22 -3.80
CA ILE A 87 -5.43 -9.25 -2.59
C ILE A 87 -6.87 -9.59 -2.97
N GLU A 88 -7.55 -10.31 -2.08
CA GLU A 88 -8.98 -10.59 -2.23
C GLU A 88 -9.78 -9.39 -1.70
N ILE A 89 -10.61 -8.80 -2.56
CA ILE A 89 -11.64 -7.84 -2.17
C ILE A 89 -13.02 -8.44 -2.46
N TRP A 90 -14.10 -7.83 -1.95
CA TRP A 90 -15.46 -8.35 -2.15
C TRP A 90 -15.85 -8.57 -3.62
N ASN A 91 -15.25 -7.82 -4.55
CA ASN A 91 -15.51 -7.89 -5.98
C ASN A 91 -14.54 -8.84 -6.73
N GLY A 92 -13.78 -9.67 -6.01
CA GLY A 92 -12.79 -10.59 -6.56
C GLY A 92 -11.34 -10.12 -6.38
N PRO A 93 -10.35 -10.92 -6.80
CA PRO A 93 -8.94 -10.58 -6.63
C PRO A 93 -8.56 -9.33 -7.43
N ILE A 94 -7.77 -8.46 -6.82
CA ILE A 94 -7.16 -7.30 -7.48
C ILE A 94 -5.67 -7.23 -7.19
N GLU A 95 -4.90 -6.89 -8.22
CA GLU A 95 -3.46 -6.63 -8.08
C GLU A 95 -3.24 -5.23 -7.51
N VAL A 96 -2.47 -5.16 -6.43
CA VAL A 96 -2.16 -3.92 -5.74
C VAL A 96 -0.66 -3.74 -5.62
N ARG A 97 -0.24 -2.48 -5.61
CA ARG A 97 1.08 -2.07 -5.14
C ARG A 97 1.00 -1.66 -3.68
N ASP A 98 1.89 -2.17 -2.85
CA ASP A 98 1.93 -1.81 -1.44
C ASP A 98 2.68 -0.50 -1.21
N VAL A 99 2.09 0.38 -0.41
CA VAL A 99 2.73 1.58 0.12
C VAL A 99 2.69 1.50 1.64
N ASN A 100 3.86 1.42 2.25
CA ASN A 100 3.99 1.24 3.69
C ASN A 100 4.25 2.60 4.36
N ILE A 101 3.42 2.92 5.35
CA ILE A 101 3.63 4.03 6.26
C ILE A 101 4.40 3.49 7.46
N LEU A 102 5.62 4.01 7.64
CA LEU A 102 6.54 3.63 8.70
C LEU A 102 6.57 4.74 9.74
N TYR A 103 6.43 4.36 11.02
CA TYR A 103 6.64 5.26 12.14
C TYR A 103 7.02 4.49 13.39
N ASP A 104 7.83 5.10 14.24
CA ASP A 104 8.17 4.55 15.54
C ASP A 104 6.99 4.77 16.48
N ASN A 105 6.39 3.68 16.95
CA ASN A 105 5.40 3.72 18.02
C ASN A 105 6.10 3.46 19.36
N PRO A 106 6.31 4.48 20.22
CA PRO A 106 7.02 4.30 21.49
C PRO A 106 6.16 3.66 22.59
N ALA A 107 4.90 3.31 22.34
CA ALA A 107 3.95 2.98 23.41
C ALA A 107 3.59 1.48 23.49
N GLY A 108 3.72 0.92 24.70
CA GLY A 108 3.25 -0.44 25.05
C GLY A 108 1.77 -0.55 25.41
N HIS A 109 0.99 0.54 25.39
CA HIS A 109 -0.44 0.58 25.80
C HIS A 109 -1.29 1.52 24.91
N PRO A 110 -1.66 1.12 23.68
CA PRO A 110 -2.27 1.98 22.63
C PRO A 110 -3.69 2.54 22.92
N GLU A 111 -4.34 2.12 24.00
CA GLU A 111 -5.77 2.36 24.25
C GLU A 111 -6.14 3.66 24.97
N ILE A 112 -5.18 4.52 25.33
CA ILE A 112 -5.42 5.76 26.12
C ILE A 112 -4.93 7.04 25.38
N TYR A 113 -4.49 6.95 24.12
CA TYR A 113 -3.81 8.09 23.47
C TYR A 113 -4.73 9.02 22.69
N ALA A 114 -4.34 10.30 22.68
CA ALA A 114 -4.78 11.27 21.68
C ALA A 114 -4.12 10.96 20.33
N TYR A 115 -4.84 11.29 19.27
CA TYR A 115 -4.42 11.10 17.89
C TYR A 115 -4.26 12.44 17.20
N SER A 116 -3.33 12.48 16.25
CA SER A 116 -3.06 13.63 15.40
C SER A 116 -3.44 13.31 13.96
N LEU A 117 -4.00 14.28 13.25
CA LEU A 117 -4.28 14.19 11.82
C LEU A 117 -3.05 14.62 11.02
N TRP A 118 -2.57 13.74 10.16
CA TRP A 118 -1.43 13.94 9.27
C TRP A 118 -1.85 13.94 7.81
N GLU A 119 -1.14 14.73 7.01
CA GLU A 119 -1.19 14.71 5.55
C GLU A 119 0.16 14.21 5.01
N ILE A 120 0.12 13.22 4.12
CA ILE A 120 1.28 12.84 3.30
C ILE A 120 0.93 12.98 1.82
N LYS A 121 1.70 13.82 1.14
CA LYS A 121 1.66 13.97 -0.32
C LYS A 121 2.92 13.37 -0.90
N PHE A 122 2.78 12.49 -1.87
CA PHE A 122 3.93 11.95 -2.57
C PHE A 122 3.64 11.68 -4.04
N ARG A 123 4.71 11.62 -4.82
CA ARG A 123 4.66 11.21 -6.22
C ARG A 123 5.51 9.97 -6.37
N TYR A 124 4.97 8.95 -7.00
CA TYR A 124 5.75 7.79 -7.42
C TYR A 124 5.68 7.62 -8.93
N CYS A 125 6.71 6.99 -9.50
CA CYS A 125 6.76 6.65 -10.91
C CYS A 125 7.03 5.16 -11.07
N VAL A 126 6.38 4.58 -12.08
CA VAL A 126 6.43 3.15 -12.38
C VAL A 126 7.33 2.91 -13.58
N GLU A 127 8.21 1.92 -13.46
CA GLU A 127 8.97 1.32 -14.54
C GLU A 127 8.46 -0.11 -14.76
N GLY A 128 7.99 -0.41 -15.97
CA GLY A 128 7.36 -1.69 -16.31
C GLY A 128 5.85 -1.68 -16.11
N ARG A 129 5.29 -2.79 -15.61
CA ARG A 129 3.85 -3.01 -15.53
C ARG A 129 3.15 -2.08 -14.52
N GLU A 130 2.11 -1.37 -14.93
CA GLU A 130 1.26 -0.58 -14.01
C GLU A 130 0.33 -1.50 -13.21
N MET A 131 0.14 -1.19 -11.91
CA MET A 131 -0.86 -1.87 -11.08
C MET A 131 -2.17 -1.08 -11.13
N PRO A 132 -3.34 -1.74 -11.15
CA PRO A 132 -4.64 -1.06 -11.21
C PRO A 132 -4.97 -0.30 -9.91
N ALA A 133 -4.33 -0.65 -8.79
CA ALA A 133 -4.56 -0.04 -7.49
C ALA A 133 -3.30 0.00 -6.63
N ILE A 134 -3.35 0.83 -5.58
CA ILE A 134 -2.39 0.81 -4.47
C ILE A 134 -3.10 0.37 -3.18
N ARG A 135 -2.36 -0.28 -2.29
CA ARG A 135 -2.78 -0.58 -0.92
C ARG A 135 -1.85 0.14 0.04
N VAL A 136 -2.40 1.06 0.81
CA VAL A 136 -1.65 1.81 1.83
C VAL A 136 -1.79 1.10 3.17
N ARG A 137 -0.69 0.77 3.82
CA ARG A 137 -0.69 0.03 5.10
C ARG A 137 0.12 0.76 6.16
N TYR A 138 -0.28 0.64 7.42
CA TYR A 138 0.59 0.96 8.54
C TYR A 138 1.49 -0.23 8.84
N VAL A 139 2.79 0.03 8.90
CA VAL A 139 3.75 -0.92 9.46
C VAL A 139 4.05 -0.44 10.87
N ILE A 140 3.16 -0.82 11.79
CA ILE A 140 3.42 -0.75 13.23
C ILE A 140 4.19 -2.03 13.58
N GLY A 141 5.02 -2.02 14.61
CA GLY A 141 5.72 -3.23 15.11
C GLY A 141 4.81 -4.37 15.60
N ASP A 142 3.56 -4.43 15.16
CA ASP A 142 2.52 -5.43 15.48
C ASP A 142 1.84 -5.88 14.16
N PRO A 143 1.71 -7.20 13.90
CA PRO A 143 1.03 -7.74 12.71
C PRO A 143 -0.47 -7.38 12.56
N GLU A 144 -1.15 -6.82 13.57
CA GLU A 144 -2.60 -6.60 13.54
C GLU A 144 -3.11 -5.41 12.69
N THR A 145 -2.27 -4.44 12.29
CA THR A 145 -2.74 -3.25 11.52
C THR A 145 -2.80 -3.43 10.00
N THR A 146 -2.90 -4.67 9.55
CA THR A 146 -2.55 -5.14 8.20
C THR A 146 -3.58 -4.91 7.11
N ASN A 147 -4.81 -4.45 7.43
CA ASN A 147 -5.87 -4.35 6.42
C ASN A 147 -5.66 -3.20 5.42
N GLY A 148 -5.12 -2.07 5.88
CA GLY A 148 -4.79 -0.92 5.03
C GLY A 148 -6.00 -0.33 4.27
N THR A 149 -5.74 0.58 3.34
CA THR A 149 -6.75 1.14 2.43
C THR A 149 -6.35 0.91 0.99
N VAL A 150 -7.29 0.42 0.19
CA VAL A 150 -7.09 0.17 -1.25
C VAL A 150 -7.75 1.28 -2.04
N THR A 151 -6.99 1.92 -2.94
CA THR A 151 -7.55 2.86 -3.92
C THR A 151 -7.08 2.52 -5.32
N SER A 152 -7.99 2.58 -6.29
CA SER A 152 -7.67 2.38 -7.70
C SER A 152 -7.27 3.67 -8.38
N VAL A 153 -6.50 3.55 -9.46
CA VAL A 153 -6.32 4.66 -10.40
C VAL A 153 -7.67 4.88 -11.09
N GLU A 154 -8.17 6.11 -11.09
CA GLU A 154 -9.36 6.48 -11.86
C GLU A 154 -9.15 6.05 -13.33
N LYS A 155 -9.91 5.06 -13.80
CA LYS A 155 -9.96 4.72 -15.23
C LYS A 155 -10.94 5.69 -15.89
N THR A 156 -10.44 6.83 -16.35
CA THR A 156 -11.12 7.63 -17.38
C THR A 156 -11.10 6.90 -18.71
#